data_AF-A0AAJ7PDZ7-F1
#
_entry.id   AF-A0AAJ7PDZ7-F1
#
_cell.length_a   1.000
_cell.length_b   1.000
_cell.length_c   1.000
_cell.angle_alpha   90.00
_cell.angle_beta   90.00
_cell.angle_gamma   90.00
#
_symmetry.space_group_name_H-M   'P 1'
#
loop_
_entity.id
_entity.type
_entity.pdbx_description
1 polymer ?
#
loop_
_entity_poly.entity_id
_entity_poly.type
_entity_poly.pdbx_seq_one_letter_code
_entity_poly.pdbx_strand_id
1 'polypeptide(L)'
;MITSLGPVSLLHAPPVTTALRSAFSATQTNSIVGGKQRAVTFNRLKVNIGGDFNPDTGHFRCRIPGAYYFSFSVGKFPKKMLSVILVKNDEEVQAIAYDDYRKKGRKVQSQSVMIDLNEMDTVWLRLQQSPQYALYSNAGPYITFSGYLIYPDLSPTSYINNHLSSPALSYANCPPQADPRARSQPQSAFSVARTSTFMGQSSRQQHKPPLTFDLEYVNIGGHFNKTSGMFTCHFPGAYFFAFTVGKHPRKAISVKLMTGKGEVQAMVFDEDTSKRREMQSQSLLLSLHRGDTVWLYSQQDERYAVYSNQGRYTTFSGFLVYPEAEPLTPPTEQDRTHL
;
A
#
# COMPACT_ATOMS: atom_id res chain seq x y z
N MET A 1 13.72 -8.67 65.20
CA MET A 1 12.99 -9.13 64.00
C MET A 1 12.43 -7.90 63.31
N ILE A 2 13.07 -7.44 62.24
CA ILE A 2 12.69 -6.23 61.51
C ILE A 2 12.12 -6.69 60.17
N THR A 3 10.83 -6.48 59.95
CA THR A 3 10.13 -6.76 58.69
C THR A 3 10.30 -5.56 57.75
N SER A 4 10.95 -5.75 56.60
CA SER A 4 10.95 -4.74 55.53
C SER A 4 9.75 -4.98 54.60
N LEU A 5 8.97 -3.91 54.38
CA LEU A 5 7.95 -3.83 53.33
C LEU A 5 8.62 -3.16 52.12
N GLY A 6 8.80 -3.92 51.04
CA GLY A 6 9.26 -3.38 49.75
C GLY A 6 8.15 -2.57 49.05
N PRO A 7 8.51 -1.63 48.15
CA PRO A 7 7.53 -0.82 47.45
C PRO A 7 6.79 -1.69 46.42
N VAL A 8 5.46 -1.66 46.48
CA VAL A 8 4.59 -2.29 45.48
C VAL A 8 4.70 -1.46 44.19
N SER A 9 5.32 -2.03 43.16
CA SER A 9 5.28 -1.47 41.81
C SER A 9 3.83 -1.42 41.33
N LEU A 10 3.32 -0.21 41.10
CA LEU A 10 2.07 0.00 40.37
C LEU A 10 2.24 -0.60 38.97
N LEU A 11 1.58 -1.72 38.72
CA LEU A 11 1.38 -2.27 37.39
C LEU A 11 0.62 -1.22 36.56
N HIS A 12 1.35 -0.39 35.82
CA HIS A 12 0.78 0.39 34.75
C HIS A 12 0.35 -0.60 33.66
N ALA A 13 -0.93 -1.00 33.70
CA ALA A 13 -1.55 -1.56 32.51
C ALA A 13 -1.44 -0.48 31.42
N PRO A 14 -0.88 -0.79 30.23
CA PRO A 14 -0.88 0.18 29.14
C PRO A 14 -2.35 0.57 28.87
N PRO A 15 -2.64 1.85 28.59
CA PRO A 15 -3.99 2.22 28.22
C PRO A 15 -4.39 1.36 27.02
N VAL A 16 -5.51 0.64 27.17
CA VAL A 16 -6.15 -0.04 26.05
C VAL A 16 -6.68 1.05 25.14
N THR A 17 -5.81 1.59 24.29
CA THR A 17 -6.27 2.25 23.08
C THR A 17 -6.90 1.13 22.27
N THR A 18 -8.21 1.19 22.06
CA THR A 18 -8.89 0.38 21.07
C THR A 18 -8.37 0.81 19.70
N ALA A 19 -7.17 0.36 19.36
CA ALA A 19 -6.53 0.70 18.11
C ALA A 19 -7.46 0.27 16.98
N LEU A 20 -7.81 1.23 16.12
CA LEU A 20 -8.58 0.96 14.91
C LEU A 20 -7.77 0.00 14.05
N ARG A 21 -8.23 -1.26 13.98
CA ARG A 21 -7.56 -2.34 13.25
C ARG A 21 -8.56 -3.01 12.33
N SER A 22 -8.13 -3.21 11.10
CA SER A 22 -8.84 -3.94 10.06
C SER A 22 -7.80 -4.60 9.18
N ALA A 23 -7.82 -5.92 9.09
CA ALA A 23 -6.90 -6.66 8.25
C ALA A 23 -7.45 -8.04 7.91
N PHE A 24 -7.23 -8.49 6.68
CA PHE A 24 -7.55 -9.85 6.27
C PHE A 24 -6.44 -10.44 5.41
N SER A 25 -6.40 -11.77 5.39
CA SER A 25 -5.62 -12.54 4.43
C SER A 25 -6.36 -13.85 4.18
N ALA A 26 -6.61 -14.16 2.91
CA ALA A 26 -7.33 -15.34 2.49
C ALA A 26 -6.66 -16.01 1.30
N THR A 27 -6.81 -17.33 1.22
CA THR A 27 -6.26 -18.13 0.12
C THR A 27 -7.32 -19.06 -0.46
N GLN A 28 -7.19 -19.32 -1.76
CA GLN A 28 -8.02 -20.27 -2.48
C GLN A 28 -7.15 -21.43 -2.93
N THR A 29 -7.49 -22.66 -2.53
CA THR A 29 -6.70 -23.85 -2.89
C THR A 29 -7.17 -24.54 -4.17
N ASN A 30 -8.36 -24.20 -4.67
CA ASN A 30 -8.90 -24.77 -5.90
C ASN A 30 -8.62 -23.86 -7.09
N SER A 31 -8.44 -24.45 -8.27
CA SER A 31 -8.38 -23.69 -9.50
C SER A 31 -9.75 -23.13 -9.85
N ILE A 32 -9.81 -21.92 -10.42
CA ILE A 32 -11.05 -21.23 -10.77
C ILE A 32 -11.06 -20.99 -12.28
N VAL A 33 -12.15 -21.36 -12.95
CA VAL A 33 -12.36 -21.05 -14.38
C VAL A 33 -13.31 -19.86 -14.49
N GLY A 34 -12.97 -18.91 -15.36
CA GLY A 34 -13.82 -17.76 -15.66
C GLY A 34 -15.14 -18.22 -16.27
N GLY A 35 -16.24 -17.60 -15.86
CA GLY A 35 -17.58 -18.02 -16.27
C GLY A 35 -18.65 -17.11 -15.68
N LYS A 36 -19.72 -17.70 -15.15
CA LYS A 36 -20.85 -16.94 -14.59
C LYS A 36 -20.47 -16.20 -13.30
N GLN A 37 -19.61 -16.80 -12.47
CA GLN A 37 -19.14 -16.19 -11.23
C GLN A 37 -18.17 -15.05 -11.52
N ARG A 38 -18.45 -13.88 -10.95
CA ARG A 38 -17.71 -12.63 -11.21
C ARG A 38 -16.59 -12.44 -10.19
N ALA A 39 -16.86 -12.69 -8.91
CA ALA A 39 -15.90 -12.53 -7.82
C ALA A 39 -15.10 -13.81 -7.56
N VAL A 40 -13.83 -13.65 -7.19
CA VAL A 40 -12.98 -14.74 -6.69
C VAL A 40 -13.30 -14.96 -5.21
N THR A 41 -13.64 -16.19 -4.85
CA THR A 41 -13.92 -16.60 -3.46
C THR A 41 -12.75 -17.38 -2.86
N PHE A 42 -12.72 -17.51 -1.54
CA PHE A 42 -11.58 -18.06 -0.81
C PHE A 42 -12.04 -19.12 0.18
N ASN A 43 -11.44 -20.30 0.16
CA ASN A 43 -11.82 -21.40 1.05
C ASN A 43 -10.94 -21.54 2.29
N ARG A 44 -9.91 -20.69 2.44
CA ARG A 44 -9.03 -20.65 3.60
C ARG A 44 -8.80 -19.22 4.06
N LEU A 45 -9.44 -18.84 5.16
CA LEU A 45 -9.20 -17.56 5.82
C LEU A 45 -8.02 -17.71 6.80
N LYS A 46 -7.00 -16.85 6.68
CA LYS A 46 -5.80 -16.85 7.53
C LYS A 46 -5.87 -15.78 8.61
N VAL A 47 -6.33 -14.58 8.24
CA VAL A 47 -6.50 -13.43 9.13
C VAL A 47 -7.83 -12.77 8.76
N ASN A 48 -8.57 -12.26 9.75
CA ASN A 48 -9.78 -11.45 9.55
C ASN A 48 -10.06 -10.54 10.75
N ILE A 49 -9.09 -9.69 11.10
CA ILE A 49 -9.22 -8.71 12.18
C ILE A 49 -10.30 -7.70 11.78
N GLY A 50 -11.31 -7.55 12.63
CA GLY A 50 -12.48 -6.69 12.37
C GLY A 50 -13.65 -7.42 11.71
N GLY A 51 -13.45 -8.61 11.15
CA GLY A 51 -14.51 -9.34 10.44
C GLY A 51 -14.93 -8.69 9.12
N ASP A 52 -14.09 -7.81 8.58
CA ASP A 52 -14.41 -6.92 7.47
C ASP A 52 -14.31 -7.63 6.09
N PHE A 53 -13.81 -8.88 6.04
CA PHE A 53 -13.74 -9.70 4.83
C PHE A 53 -14.66 -10.92 4.89
N ASN A 54 -15.48 -11.11 3.86
CA ASN A 54 -16.29 -12.30 3.66
C ASN A 54 -15.65 -13.22 2.60
N PRO A 55 -15.10 -14.39 2.98
CA PRO A 55 -14.41 -15.28 2.05
C PRO A 55 -15.35 -15.99 1.07
N ASP A 56 -16.63 -16.18 1.42
CA ASP A 56 -17.63 -16.87 0.58
C ASP A 56 -18.11 -15.97 -0.56
N THR A 57 -18.15 -14.65 -0.34
CA THR A 57 -18.44 -13.67 -1.40
C THR A 57 -17.17 -13.12 -2.05
N GLY A 58 -16.02 -13.20 -1.38
CA GLY A 58 -14.76 -12.60 -1.82
C GLY A 58 -14.65 -11.09 -1.61
N HIS A 59 -15.58 -10.50 -0.86
CA HIS A 59 -15.66 -9.05 -0.66
C HIS A 59 -15.11 -8.62 0.70
N PHE A 60 -14.22 -7.65 0.67
CA PHE A 60 -13.94 -6.77 1.81
C PHE A 60 -14.99 -5.66 1.85
N ARG A 61 -15.47 -5.28 3.03
CA ARG A 61 -16.35 -4.13 3.26
C ARG A 61 -15.71 -3.23 4.30
N CYS A 62 -15.44 -1.99 3.92
CA CYS A 62 -14.81 -1.00 4.76
C CYS A 62 -15.72 -0.63 5.95
N ARG A 63 -15.20 -0.79 7.16
CA ARG A 63 -15.84 -0.35 8.41
C ARG A 63 -15.15 0.88 9.00
N ILE A 64 -13.86 1.05 8.74
CA ILE A 64 -13.05 2.16 9.26
C ILE A 64 -12.57 2.95 8.05
N PRO A 65 -13.08 4.16 7.79
CA PRO A 65 -12.59 4.98 6.68
C PRO A 65 -11.09 5.25 6.77
N GLY A 66 -10.43 5.34 5.61
CA GLY A 66 -9.03 5.71 5.49
C GLY A 66 -8.26 4.91 4.42
N ALA A 67 -6.93 4.97 4.50
CA ALA A 67 -6.06 4.36 3.50
C ALA A 67 -5.79 2.88 3.79
N TYR A 68 -6.12 2.02 2.83
CA TYR A 68 -5.91 0.58 2.89
C TYR A 68 -4.92 0.10 1.85
N TYR A 69 -3.99 -0.75 2.24
CA TYR A 69 -3.09 -1.44 1.32
C TYR A 69 -3.65 -2.82 0.99
N PHE A 70 -3.83 -3.10 -0.31
CA PHE A 70 -4.28 -4.39 -0.83
C PHE A 70 -3.18 -5.04 -1.65
N SER A 71 -3.03 -6.36 -1.50
CA SER A 71 -2.10 -7.16 -2.28
C SER A 71 -2.73 -8.51 -2.64
N PHE A 72 -2.54 -8.94 -3.88
CA PHE A 72 -2.96 -10.25 -4.33
C PHE A 72 -1.93 -10.91 -5.24
N SER A 73 -1.85 -12.23 -5.15
CA SER A 73 -1.06 -13.06 -6.05
C SER A 73 -1.94 -14.14 -6.66
N VAL A 74 -1.83 -14.35 -7.97
CA VAL A 74 -2.66 -15.30 -8.71
C VAL A 74 -1.84 -16.14 -9.67
N GLY A 75 -2.02 -17.46 -9.58
CA GLY A 75 -1.40 -18.44 -10.47
C GLY A 75 -2.13 -18.52 -11.81
N LYS A 76 -1.38 -18.58 -12.90
CA LYS A 76 -1.93 -18.78 -14.24
C LYS A 76 -2.19 -20.25 -14.54
N PHE A 77 -3.42 -20.54 -14.97
CA PHE A 77 -3.79 -21.89 -15.40
C PHE A 77 -3.16 -22.26 -16.76
N PRO A 78 -2.57 -23.47 -16.89
CA PRO A 78 -1.95 -23.89 -18.15
C PRO A 78 -2.91 -23.80 -19.34
N LYS A 79 -2.46 -23.21 -20.45
CA LYS A 79 -3.23 -23.02 -21.69
C LYS A 79 -4.43 -22.03 -21.59
N LYS A 80 -4.59 -21.34 -20.46
CA LYS A 80 -5.61 -20.30 -20.26
C LYS A 80 -4.93 -18.94 -20.10
N MET A 81 -5.70 -17.88 -20.26
CA MET A 81 -5.28 -16.51 -19.98
C MET A 81 -5.54 -16.17 -18.51
N LEU A 82 -4.84 -15.17 -17.99
CA LEU A 82 -5.05 -14.61 -16.65
C LEU A 82 -5.47 -13.15 -16.81
N SER A 83 -6.58 -12.78 -16.16
CA SER A 83 -7.05 -11.39 -16.06
C SER A 83 -7.86 -11.29 -14.77
N VAL A 84 -7.22 -10.75 -13.74
CA VAL A 84 -7.82 -10.51 -12.43
C VAL A 84 -7.73 -9.04 -12.13
N ILE A 85 -8.87 -8.44 -11.79
CA ILE A 85 -9.00 -7.01 -11.55
C ILE A 85 -9.32 -6.83 -10.07
N LEU A 86 -8.56 -5.98 -9.38
CA LEU A 86 -8.98 -5.44 -8.09
C LEU A 86 -10.04 -4.38 -8.36
N VAL A 87 -11.23 -4.58 -7.82
CA VAL A 87 -12.39 -3.71 -8.01
C VAL A 87 -12.73 -3.05 -6.69
N LYS A 88 -12.97 -1.74 -6.73
CA LYS A 88 -13.62 -0.97 -5.67
C LYS A 88 -15.09 -0.79 -6.05
N ASN A 89 -15.99 -1.00 -5.09
CA ASN A 89 -17.44 -0.91 -5.27
C ASN A 89 -17.91 -1.78 -6.44
N ASP A 90 -18.76 -1.24 -7.31
CA ASP A 90 -19.38 -2.03 -8.37
C ASP A 90 -18.41 -2.43 -9.50
N GLU A 91 -17.83 -1.44 -10.18
CA GLU A 91 -16.99 -1.68 -11.37
C GLU A 91 -15.71 -0.83 -11.43
N GLU A 92 -15.39 -0.09 -10.37
CA GLU A 92 -14.24 0.79 -10.38
C GLU A 92 -12.94 -0.04 -10.32
N VAL A 93 -12.28 -0.16 -11.46
CA VAL A 93 -10.99 -0.85 -11.56
C VAL A 93 -9.95 -0.11 -10.70
N GLN A 94 -9.15 -0.81 -9.92
CA GLN A 94 -8.05 -0.21 -9.15
C GLN A 94 -6.69 -0.68 -9.62
N ALA A 95 -6.58 -1.97 -9.97
CA ALA A 95 -5.39 -2.53 -10.57
C ALA A 95 -5.73 -3.85 -11.28
N ILE A 96 -4.86 -4.28 -12.18
CA ILE A 96 -5.00 -5.57 -12.87
C ILE A 96 -3.75 -6.42 -12.69
N ALA A 97 -3.95 -7.73 -12.64
CA ALA A 97 -2.96 -8.74 -12.95
C ALA A 97 -3.36 -9.43 -14.26
N TYR A 98 -2.44 -9.51 -15.22
CA TYR A 98 -2.76 -9.95 -16.57
C TYR A 98 -1.63 -10.77 -17.21
N ASP A 99 -2.00 -11.83 -17.93
CA ASP A 99 -1.09 -12.62 -18.78
C ASP A 99 -1.92 -13.33 -19.88
N ASP A 100 -1.69 -12.96 -21.15
CA ASP A 100 -2.41 -13.53 -22.30
C ASP A 100 -1.73 -14.73 -22.96
N TYR A 101 -0.65 -15.24 -22.38
CA TYR A 101 0.17 -16.23 -23.04
C TYR A 101 -0.43 -17.64 -22.98
N ARG A 102 -0.96 -18.15 -24.09
CA ARG A 102 -1.72 -19.42 -24.14
C ARG A 102 -0.90 -20.72 -24.14
N LYS A 103 0.43 -20.67 -24.01
CA LYS A 103 1.24 -21.91 -24.00
C LYS A 103 1.29 -22.55 -22.61
N LYS A 104 1.77 -23.80 -22.56
CA LYS A 104 2.09 -24.48 -21.30
C LYS A 104 3.16 -23.67 -20.57
N GLY A 105 2.84 -23.22 -19.35
CA GLY A 105 3.74 -22.48 -18.49
C GLY A 105 2.99 -22.07 -17.23
N ARG A 106 3.61 -22.28 -16.07
CA ARG A 106 3.12 -21.77 -14.79
C ARG A 106 3.77 -20.41 -14.56
N LYS A 107 2.96 -19.39 -14.33
CA LYS A 107 3.39 -18.05 -13.94
C LYS A 107 2.52 -17.59 -12.79
N VAL A 108 3.07 -16.75 -11.93
CA VAL A 108 2.33 -16.06 -10.87
C VAL A 108 2.39 -14.58 -11.20
N GLN A 109 1.26 -13.91 -11.10
CA GLN A 109 1.19 -12.47 -11.20
C GLN A 109 0.79 -11.92 -9.84
N SER A 110 1.53 -10.92 -9.37
CA SER A 110 1.27 -10.23 -8.11
C SER A 110 1.02 -8.76 -8.38
N GLN A 111 0.10 -8.17 -7.66
CA GLN A 111 -0.22 -6.75 -7.76
C GLN A 111 -0.53 -6.21 -6.38
N SER A 112 -0.18 -4.95 -6.15
CA SER A 112 -0.47 -4.26 -4.90
C SER A 112 -0.72 -2.78 -5.13
N VAL A 113 -1.65 -2.22 -4.35
CA VAL A 113 -2.03 -0.81 -4.42
C VAL A 113 -2.55 -0.35 -3.06
N MET A 114 -2.33 0.91 -2.72
CA MET A 114 -3.02 1.55 -1.61
C MET A 114 -4.18 2.37 -2.16
N ILE A 115 -5.36 2.22 -1.59
CA ILE A 115 -6.55 2.98 -1.99
C ILE A 115 -7.21 3.57 -0.76
N ASP A 116 -7.77 4.75 -0.95
CA ASP A 116 -8.59 5.41 0.05
C ASP A 116 -10.02 4.85 0.01
N LEU A 117 -10.57 4.52 1.18
CA LEU A 117 -11.89 3.92 1.33
C LEU A 117 -12.76 4.70 2.30
N ASN A 118 -13.99 4.99 1.88
CA ASN A 118 -15.05 5.44 2.78
C ASN A 118 -15.68 4.25 3.51
N GLU A 119 -16.44 4.54 4.57
CA GLU A 119 -17.29 3.53 5.20
C GLU A 119 -18.19 2.91 4.12
N MET A 120 -18.41 1.60 4.22
CA MET A 120 -19.23 0.80 3.29
C MET A 120 -18.61 0.54 1.91
N ASP A 121 -17.51 1.20 1.53
CA ASP A 121 -16.82 0.86 0.29
C ASP A 121 -16.44 -0.63 0.28
N THR A 122 -16.61 -1.28 -0.86
CA THR A 122 -16.27 -2.71 -1.01
C THR A 122 -15.07 -2.90 -1.90
N VAL A 123 -14.25 -3.92 -1.63
CA VAL A 123 -13.07 -4.25 -2.43
C VAL A 123 -13.01 -5.75 -2.66
N TRP A 124 -12.83 -6.17 -3.90
CA TRP A 124 -12.87 -7.58 -4.27
C TRP A 124 -12.06 -7.87 -5.55
N LEU A 125 -11.75 -9.15 -5.78
CA LEU A 125 -11.06 -9.59 -7.00
C LEU A 125 -12.06 -10.12 -8.02
N ARG A 126 -12.05 -9.55 -9.23
CA ARG A 126 -12.88 -9.97 -10.36
C ARG A 126 -12.06 -10.78 -11.37
N LEU A 127 -12.47 -12.02 -11.62
CA LEU A 127 -11.95 -12.82 -12.73
C LEU A 127 -12.73 -12.51 -14.01
N GLN A 128 -12.04 -12.37 -15.14
CA GLN A 128 -12.70 -12.15 -16.43
C GLN A 128 -13.71 -13.28 -16.73
N GLN A 129 -14.95 -12.89 -17.06
CA GLN A 129 -16.09 -13.80 -17.29
C GLN A 129 -16.02 -14.48 -18.66
N SER A 130 -15.03 -15.35 -18.84
CA SER A 130 -14.91 -16.21 -20.02
C SER A 130 -14.12 -17.46 -19.68
N PRO A 131 -14.50 -18.63 -20.22
CA PRO A 131 -13.79 -19.89 -19.97
C PRO A 131 -12.37 -19.90 -20.55
N GLN A 132 -11.97 -18.87 -21.31
CA GLN A 132 -10.59 -18.69 -21.75
C GLN A 132 -9.67 -18.19 -20.63
N TYR A 133 -10.24 -17.62 -19.56
CA TYR A 133 -9.51 -17.14 -18.40
C TYR A 133 -9.64 -18.13 -17.25
N ALA A 134 -8.55 -18.40 -16.54
CA ALA A 134 -8.59 -19.27 -15.37
C ALA A 134 -7.39 -19.04 -14.45
N LEU A 135 -7.62 -19.25 -13.16
CA LEU A 135 -6.63 -19.20 -12.11
C LEU A 135 -6.27 -20.61 -11.69
N TYR A 136 -4.97 -20.85 -11.55
CA TYR A 136 -4.43 -22.09 -11.01
C TYR A 136 -4.23 -21.96 -9.51
N SER A 137 -4.58 -23.00 -8.78
CA SER A 137 -4.19 -23.20 -7.40
C SER A 137 -4.17 -24.68 -7.03
N ASN A 138 -3.54 -25.00 -5.91
CA ASN A 138 -3.51 -26.33 -5.30
C ASN A 138 -3.36 -26.22 -3.77
N ALA A 139 -2.99 -27.31 -3.09
CA ALA A 139 -2.81 -27.34 -1.63
C ALA A 139 -1.78 -26.31 -1.10
N GLY A 140 -0.75 -25.98 -1.88
CA GLY A 140 0.10 -24.80 -1.72
C GLY A 140 -0.50 -23.65 -2.54
N PRO A 141 -1.33 -22.79 -1.92
CA PRO A 141 -2.22 -21.92 -2.68
C PRO A 141 -1.44 -20.89 -3.52
N TYR A 142 -1.79 -20.81 -4.80
CA TYR A 142 -1.27 -19.80 -5.74
C TYR A 142 -2.24 -18.61 -5.91
N ILE A 143 -3.35 -18.62 -5.19
CA ILE A 143 -4.35 -17.55 -5.17
C ILE A 143 -4.40 -17.02 -3.74
N THR A 144 -3.94 -15.79 -3.55
CA THR A 144 -3.91 -15.09 -2.27
C THR A 144 -4.50 -13.70 -2.43
N PHE A 145 -5.20 -13.22 -1.41
CA PHE A 145 -5.68 -11.85 -1.33
C PHE A 145 -5.58 -11.39 0.12
N SER A 146 -4.90 -10.27 0.32
CA SER A 146 -4.71 -9.66 1.64
C SER A 146 -4.96 -8.16 1.57
N GLY A 147 -5.44 -7.59 2.66
CA GLY A 147 -5.62 -6.16 2.78
C GLY A 147 -5.58 -5.73 4.24
N TYR A 148 -5.06 -4.54 4.51
CA TYR A 148 -4.98 -3.99 5.86
C TYR A 148 -5.00 -2.46 5.87
N LEU A 149 -5.55 -1.91 6.96
CA LEU A 149 -5.61 -0.48 7.23
C LEU A 149 -4.20 0.05 7.53
N ILE A 150 -3.80 1.11 6.82
CA ILE A 150 -2.54 1.84 7.06
C ILE A 150 -2.79 3.01 8.00
N TYR A 151 -3.67 3.92 7.61
CA TYR A 151 -4.03 5.10 8.39
C TYR A 151 -5.56 5.27 8.38
N PRO A 152 -6.20 5.30 9.56
CA PRO A 152 -7.62 5.64 9.67
C PRO A 152 -7.82 7.15 9.46
N ASP A 153 -8.95 7.51 8.85
CA ASP A 153 -9.44 8.87 8.85
C ASP A 153 -10.02 9.17 10.24
N LEU A 154 -9.25 9.87 11.06
CA LEU A 154 -9.70 10.31 12.37
C LEU A 154 -10.60 11.54 12.21
N SER A 155 -11.91 11.32 12.05
CA SER A 155 -12.88 12.41 12.13
C SER A 155 -12.98 12.93 13.59
N PRO A 156 -13.07 14.25 13.84
CA PRO A 156 -13.11 14.83 15.20
C PRO A 156 -14.27 14.33 16.07
N THR A 157 -15.33 13.77 15.47
CA THR A 157 -16.52 13.27 16.16
C THR A 157 -16.37 11.84 16.71
N SER A 158 -15.28 11.14 16.40
CA SER A 158 -15.04 9.76 16.87
C SER A 158 -14.58 9.66 18.34
N TYR A 159 -14.42 10.79 19.03
CA TYR A 159 -14.07 10.85 20.47
C TYR A 159 -15.27 11.00 21.42
N ILE A 160 -16.49 10.64 21.03
CA ILE A 160 -17.57 10.53 22.03
C ILE A 160 -17.37 9.23 22.82
N ASN A 161 -16.45 9.31 23.79
CA ASN A 161 -16.42 8.39 24.92
C ASN A 161 -17.78 8.49 25.63
N ASN A 162 -18.53 7.38 25.69
CA ASN A 162 -19.69 7.21 26.56
C ASN A 162 -19.30 7.08 28.04
N HIS A 163 -18.38 7.92 28.52
CA HIS A 163 -18.21 8.16 29.94
C HIS A 163 -18.90 9.47 30.28
N LEU A 164 -20.10 9.34 30.88
CA LEU A 164 -20.77 10.42 31.60
C LEU A 164 -19.75 11.09 32.54
N SER A 165 -19.24 12.24 32.11
CA SER A 165 -18.47 13.13 32.96
C SER A 165 -19.43 14.21 33.46
N SER A 166 -19.60 14.28 34.77
CA SER A 166 -20.47 15.26 35.47
C SER A 166 -20.20 16.70 35.02
N PRO A 167 -21.20 17.61 35.09
CA PRO A 167 -21.06 18.95 34.56
C PRO A 167 -20.11 19.77 35.44
N ALA A 168 -18.88 19.99 34.97
CA ALA A 168 -17.98 20.96 35.57
C ALA A 168 -18.38 22.38 35.12
N LEU A 169 -18.65 23.23 36.10
CA LEU A 169 -18.99 24.65 35.96
C LEU A 169 -17.99 25.39 35.07
N SER A 170 -18.51 26.06 34.04
CA SER A 170 -17.75 26.93 33.14
C SER A 170 -17.38 28.24 33.85
N TYR A 171 -16.08 28.45 34.12
CA TYR A 171 -15.57 29.79 34.44
C TYR A 171 -15.14 30.49 33.15
N ALA A 172 -15.72 31.67 32.90
CA ALA A 172 -15.72 32.37 31.62
C ALA A 172 -14.39 33.02 31.18
N ASN A 173 -13.24 32.68 31.77
CA ASN A 173 -11.97 33.37 31.49
C ASN A 173 -10.71 32.48 31.43
N CYS A 174 -10.85 31.17 31.15
CA CYS A 174 -9.69 30.35 30.79
C CYS A 174 -9.53 30.29 29.26
N PRO A 175 -8.33 30.58 28.69
CA PRO A 175 -8.05 30.20 27.31
C PRO A 175 -8.19 28.68 27.19
N PRO A 176 -8.64 28.15 26.03
CA PRO A 176 -8.75 26.71 25.85
C PRO A 176 -7.36 26.09 26.07
N GLN A 177 -7.22 25.28 27.12
CA GLN A 177 -6.07 24.40 27.27
C GLN A 177 -6.15 23.40 26.11
N ALA A 178 -5.37 23.63 25.06
CA ALA A 178 -5.09 22.61 24.07
C ALA A 178 -4.49 21.41 24.81
N ASP A 179 -5.16 20.27 24.74
CA ASP A 179 -4.68 19.02 25.33
C ASP A 179 -3.29 18.71 24.75
N PRO A 180 -2.20 18.74 25.53
CA PRO A 180 -0.84 18.55 25.03
C PRO A 180 -0.58 17.13 24.51
N ARG A 181 -1.55 16.22 24.61
CA ARG A 181 -1.41 14.79 24.32
C ARG A 181 -1.87 14.34 22.94
N ALA A 182 -2.42 15.22 22.10
CA ALA A 182 -2.78 14.89 20.73
C ALA A 182 -1.68 15.27 19.72
N ARG A 183 -0.42 14.84 19.93
CA ARG A 183 0.52 14.80 18.80
C ARG A 183 0.03 13.69 17.87
N SER A 184 -0.60 14.06 16.75
CA SER A 184 -0.90 13.10 15.68
C SER A 184 0.40 12.39 15.30
N GLN A 185 0.41 11.06 15.33
CA GLN A 185 1.57 10.29 14.86
C GLN A 185 1.93 10.73 13.42
N PRO A 186 3.23 10.77 13.06
CA PRO A 186 3.63 11.13 11.70
C PRO A 186 3.03 10.13 10.71
N GLN A 187 2.29 10.65 9.73
CA GLN A 187 1.69 9.88 8.65
C GLN A 187 2.27 10.33 7.32
N SER A 188 2.73 9.38 6.51
CA SER A 188 3.28 9.64 5.19
C SER A 188 3.02 8.42 4.33
N ALA A 189 2.16 8.57 3.32
CA ALA A 189 1.84 7.50 2.40
C ALA A 189 1.46 8.05 1.03
N PHE A 190 1.79 7.31 -0.02
CA PHE A 190 1.30 7.57 -1.35
C PHE A 190 1.02 6.27 -2.09
N SER A 191 0.13 6.36 -3.07
CA SER A 191 -0.06 5.33 -4.08
C SER A 191 -0.55 5.96 -5.37
N VAL A 192 0.16 5.66 -6.45
CA VAL A 192 -0.04 6.26 -7.76
C VAL A 192 -0.01 5.19 -8.84
N ALA A 193 -0.62 5.51 -9.98
CA ALA A 193 -0.64 4.65 -11.14
C ALA A 193 -0.50 5.45 -12.44
N ARG A 194 -0.12 4.75 -13.50
CA ARG A 194 -0.22 5.28 -14.86
C ARG A 194 -1.49 4.76 -15.51
N THR A 195 -2.18 5.58 -16.29
CA THR A 195 -3.25 5.14 -17.21
C THR A 195 -2.81 5.19 -18.68
N SER A 196 -1.53 5.45 -18.94
CA SER A 196 -0.94 5.50 -20.28
C SER A 196 0.43 4.81 -20.33
N THR A 197 0.80 4.33 -21.51
CA THR A 197 2.11 3.74 -21.77
C THR A 197 3.18 4.85 -21.77
N PHE A 198 4.32 4.55 -21.14
CA PHE A 198 5.53 5.37 -21.19
C PHE A 198 6.57 4.71 -22.08
N MET A 199 6.99 5.42 -23.12
CA MET A 199 8.01 4.95 -24.07
C MET A 199 9.37 5.50 -23.68
N GLY A 200 10.38 4.65 -23.59
CA GLY A 200 11.76 5.10 -23.46
C GLY A 200 12.16 5.91 -24.70
N GLN A 201 12.83 7.04 -24.47
CA GLN A 201 13.32 7.90 -25.54
C GLN A 201 14.84 7.76 -25.62
N SER A 202 15.38 7.73 -26.84
CA SER A 202 16.83 7.70 -27.08
C SER A 202 17.47 9.02 -26.61
N SER A 203 17.83 9.09 -25.33
CA SER A 203 18.48 10.26 -24.74
C SER A 203 19.96 10.00 -24.54
N ARG A 204 20.81 10.90 -25.04
CA ARG A 204 22.25 10.90 -24.72
C ARG A 204 22.53 11.47 -23.33
N GLN A 205 21.50 11.91 -22.59
CA GLN A 205 21.69 12.46 -21.26
C GLN A 205 22.00 11.35 -20.27
N GLN A 206 23.03 11.58 -19.44
CA GLN A 206 23.34 10.71 -18.30
C GLN A 206 22.32 10.85 -17.15
N HIS A 207 21.47 11.87 -17.21
CA HIS A 207 20.45 12.09 -16.20
C HIS A 207 19.39 10.98 -16.25
N LYS A 208 18.98 10.52 -15.06
CA LYS A 208 17.99 9.45 -14.88
C LYS A 208 16.67 10.04 -14.35
N PRO A 209 15.87 10.72 -15.20
CA PRO A 209 14.68 11.44 -14.75
C PRO A 209 13.64 10.48 -14.18
N PRO A 210 12.83 10.90 -13.20
CA PRO A 210 11.76 10.06 -12.68
C PRO A 210 10.70 9.69 -13.70
N LEU A 211 10.13 8.50 -13.53
CA LEU A 211 8.91 8.06 -14.17
C LEU A 211 7.73 8.80 -13.52
N THR A 212 6.96 9.49 -14.34
CA THR A 212 5.79 10.26 -13.88
C THR A 212 4.55 9.39 -13.75
N PHE A 213 3.52 9.93 -13.09
CA PHE A 213 2.24 9.25 -12.89
C PHE A 213 1.09 10.23 -13.12
N ASP A 214 -0.02 9.73 -13.66
CA ASP A 214 -1.17 10.53 -14.04
C ASP A 214 -2.40 10.28 -13.14
N LEU A 215 -2.40 9.18 -12.37
CA LEU A 215 -3.42 8.84 -11.38
C LEU A 215 -2.83 8.79 -9.96
N GLU A 216 -3.55 9.37 -9.00
CA GLU A 216 -3.22 9.36 -7.58
C GLU A 216 -4.39 8.73 -6.81
N TYR A 217 -4.10 7.67 -6.06
CA TYR A 217 -5.06 7.00 -5.18
C TYR A 217 -4.99 7.53 -3.75
N VAL A 218 -3.76 7.74 -3.27
CA VAL A 218 -3.46 8.20 -1.91
C VAL A 218 -2.24 9.12 -1.98
N ASN A 219 -2.23 10.21 -1.22
CA ASN A 219 -1.08 11.09 -1.02
C ASN A 219 -1.13 11.78 0.35
N ILE A 220 -1.19 10.99 1.41
CA ILE A 220 -1.24 11.45 2.80
C ILE A 220 0.07 12.15 3.15
N GLY A 221 -0.06 13.42 3.55
CA GLY A 221 1.06 14.34 3.78
C GLY A 221 1.51 15.11 2.54
N GLY A 222 1.04 14.76 1.34
CA GLY A 222 1.44 15.45 0.10
C GLY A 222 2.92 15.28 -0.25
N HIS A 223 3.55 14.20 0.23
CA HIS A 223 4.99 13.97 0.11
C HIS A 223 5.41 13.36 -1.24
N PHE A 224 4.45 12.96 -2.08
CA PHE A 224 4.70 12.50 -3.44
C PHE A 224 4.18 13.52 -4.46
N ASN A 225 4.99 13.82 -5.47
CA ASN A 225 4.56 14.64 -6.60
C ASN A 225 4.42 13.76 -7.85
N LYS A 226 3.18 13.48 -8.27
CA LYS A 226 2.91 12.61 -9.43
C LYS A 226 3.43 13.15 -10.76
N THR A 227 3.43 14.47 -10.91
CA THR A 227 3.89 15.16 -12.13
C THR A 227 5.41 15.07 -12.26
N SER A 228 6.15 15.18 -11.16
CA SER A 228 7.61 14.99 -11.16
C SER A 228 8.04 13.54 -10.95
N GLY A 229 7.16 12.65 -10.47
CA GLY A 229 7.44 11.25 -10.18
C GLY A 229 8.23 10.98 -8.89
N MET A 230 8.36 11.98 -8.02
CA MET A 230 9.31 11.97 -6.90
C MET A 230 8.61 12.01 -5.54
N PHE A 231 9.01 11.10 -4.67
CA PHE A 231 8.73 11.13 -3.23
C PHE A 231 9.84 11.91 -2.50
N THR A 232 9.48 12.73 -1.52
CA THR A 232 10.42 13.38 -0.60
C THR A 232 10.11 13.00 0.83
N CYS A 233 11.09 12.43 1.53
CA CYS A 233 10.95 12.04 2.93
C CYS A 233 10.86 13.27 3.84
N HIS A 234 9.76 13.39 4.60
CA HIS A 234 9.57 14.48 5.57
C HIS A 234 9.78 14.02 7.02
N PHE A 235 9.46 12.76 7.29
CA PHE A 235 9.63 12.11 8.58
C PHE A 235 10.71 11.02 8.47
N PRO A 236 11.87 11.16 9.12
CA PRO A 236 12.87 10.11 9.16
C PRO A 236 12.29 8.79 9.70
N GLY A 237 12.73 7.67 9.15
CA GLY A 237 12.25 6.35 9.60
C GLY A 237 12.32 5.26 8.53
N ALA A 238 11.69 4.13 8.83
CA ALA A 238 11.60 2.99 7.92
C ALA A 238 10.34 3.11 7.04
N TYR A 239 10.54 3.09 5.72
CA TYR A 239 9.48 3.16 4.72
C TYR A 239 9.38 1.86 3.93
N PHE A 240 8.16 1.41 3.69
CA PHE A 240 7.86 0.34 2.75
C PHE A 240 7.58 0.93 1.38
N PHE A 241 8.18 0.36 0.34
CA PHE A 241 7.90 0.70 -1.07
C PHE A 241 7.53 -0.56 -1.83
N ALA A 242 6.53 -0.45 -2.70
CA ALA A 242 6.12 -1.50 -3.63
C ALA A 242 5.76 -0.90 -4.99
N PHE A 243 6.21 -1.54 -6.05
CA PHE A 243 5.88 -1.16 -7.42
C PHE A 243 5.62 -2.37 -8.29
N THR A 244 4.69 -2.21 -9.23
CA THR A 244 4.41 -3.16 -10.29
C THR A 244 4.55 -2.47 -11.63
N VAL A 245 5.16 -3.14 -12.60
CA VAL A 245 5.43 -2.59 -13.93
C VAL A 245 4.83 -3.52 -14.97
N GLY A 246 3.96 -2.96 -15.81
CA GLY A 246 3.48 -3.62 -17.02
C GLY A 246 4.54 -3.54 -18.13
N LYS A 247 4.80 -4.65 -18.81
CA LYS A 247 5.65 -4.70 -19.99
C LYS A 247 4.84 -4.47 -21.25
N HIS A 248 5.30 -3.56 -22.10
CA HIS A 248 4.70 -3.32 -23.40
C HIS A 248 5.03 -4.45 -24.37
N PRO A 249 4.08 -4.91 -25.21
CA PRO A 249 4.39 -5.87 -26.27
C PRO A 249 5.55 -5.42 -27.15
N ARG A 250 6.49 -6.32 -27.44
CA ARG A 250 7.65 -6.04 -28.30
C ARG A 250 8.66 -5.03 -27.72
N LYS A 251 8.65 -4.81 -26.41
CA LYS A 251 9.60 -3.95 -25.70
C LYS A 251 10.14 -4.66 -24.46
N ALA A 252 11.37 -4.35 -24.10
CA ALA A 252 11.97 -4.73 -22.83
C ALA A 252 11.47 -3.82 -21.70
N ILE A 253 11.67 -4.23 -20.45
CA ILE A 253 11.51 -3.36 -19.28
C ILE A 253 12.80 -3.34 -18.46
N SER A 254 13.17 -2.15 -18.00
CA SER A 254 14.22 -1.92 -17.01
C SER A 254 13.78 -0.73 -16.19
N VAL A 255 13.18 -1.04 -15.04
CA VAL A 255 12.67 -0.04 -14.09
C VAL A 255 13.42 -0.21 -12.77
N LYS A 256 13.96 0.90 -12.27
CA LYS A 256 14.81 0.93 -11.08
C LYS A 256 14.15 1.80 -10.01
N LEU A 257 14.12 1.33 -8.77
CA LEU A 257 13.84 2.20 -7.64
C LEU A 257 15.13 2.94 -7.29
N MET A 258 15.05 4.26 -7.33
CA MET A 258 16.18 5.17 -7.20
C MET A 258 16.10 5.96 -5.89
N THR A 259 17.26 6.25 -5.28
CA THR A 259 17.41 7.09 -4.08
C THR A 259 18.47 8.17 -4.25
N GLY A 260 18.36 9.26 -3.49
CA GLY A 260 19.44 10.26 -3.35
C GLY A 260 19.93 10.82 -4.68
N LYS A 261 21.25 10.75 -4.95
CA LYS A 261 21.87 11.24 -6.21
C LYS A 261 21.84 10.22 -7.36
N GLY A 262 21.01 9.18 -7.30
CA GLY A 262 20.92 8.13 -8.32
C GLY A 262 21.35 6.74 -7.84
N GLU A 263 21.26 6.50 -6.53
CA GLU A 263 21.25 5.23 -5.81
C GLU A 263 20.33 4.21 -6.47
N VAL A 264 20.74 3.00 -6.86
CA VAL A 264 19.79 1.94 -7.29
C VAL A 264 19.54 1.01 -6.11
N GLN A 265 18.31 0.98 -5.60
CA GLN A 265 17.94 0.13 -4.45
C GLN A 265 17.30 -1.19 -4.87
N ALA A 266 16.53 -1.17 -5.96
CA ALA A 266 15.89 -2.35 -6.51
C ALA A 266 15.68 -2.21 -8.02
N MET A 267 15.53 -3.33 -8.72
CA MET A 267 15.29 -3.34 -10.16
C MET A 267 14.29 -4.41 -10.57
N VAL A 268 13.46 -4.06 -11.54
CA VAL A 268 12.61 -4.94 -12.34
C VAL A 268 13.16 -4.93 -13.76
N PHE A 269 13.47 -6.11 -14.30
CA PHE A 269 14.19 -6.24 -15.58
C PHE A 269 13.71 -7.45 -16.37
N ASP A 270 13.44 -7.23 -17.66
CA ASP A 270 13.10 -8.27 -18.63
C ASP A 270 13.46 -7.81 -20.04
N GLU A 271 14.39 -8.51 -20.68
CA GLU A 271 14.83 -8.26 -22.06
C GLU A 271 14.02 -9.00 -23.13
N ASP A 272 13.06 -9.85 -22.74
CA ASP A 272 12.24 -10.54 -23.72
C ASP A 272 11.46 -9.52 -24.56
N THR A 273 11.69 -9.46 -25.86
CA THR A 273 10.97 -8.56 -26.79
C THR A 273 9.83 -9.28 -27.51
N SER A 274 9.29 -10.35 -26.91
CA SER A 274 8.12 -11.04 -27.44
C SER A 274 6.87 -10.15 -27.46
N LYS A 275 5.83 -10.62 -28.16
CA LYS A 275 4.52 -9.94 -28.25
C LYS A 275 3.71 -10.02 -26.95
N ARG A 276 4.26 -10.56 -25.86
CA ARG A 276 3.54 -10.81 -24.61
C ARG A 276 3.43 -9.55 -23.77
N ARG A 277 2.29 -9.41 -23.08
CA ARG A 277 2.20 -8.55 -21.89
C ARG A 277 2.55 -9.39 -20.69
N GLU A 278 3.50 -8.90 -19.93
CA GLU A 278 3.91 -9.48 -18.66
C GLU A 278 3.95 -8.38 -17.61
N MET A 279 3.87 -8.74 -16.35
CA MET A 279 3.96 -7.80 -15.25
C MET A 279 5.01 -8.32 -14.27
N GLN A 280 5.73 -7.40 -13.64
CA GLN A 280 6.71 -7.72 -12.62
C GLN A 280 6.55 -6.75 -11.46
N SER A 281 6.65 -7.28 -10.25
CA SER A 281 6.37 -6.58 -9.02
C SER A 281 7.55 -6.75 -8.06
N GLN A 282 7.86 -5.70 -7.31
CA GLN A 282 8.94 -5.71 -6.33
C GLN A 282 8.56 -4.84 -5.12
N SER A 283 9.02 -5.23 -3.94
CA SER A 283 8.84 -4.46 -2.71
C SER A 283 10.03 -4.56 -1.77
N LEU A 284 10.31 -3.51 -1.00
CA LEU A 284 11.40 -3.46 -0.02
C LEU A 284 11.13 -2.44 1.08
N LEU A 285 11.88 -2.56 2.18
CA LEU A 285 11.99 -1.56 3.24
C LEU A 285 13.25 -0.72 3.04
N LEU A 286 13.15 0.59 3.22
CA LEU A 286 14.27 1.53 3.19
C LEU A 286 14.23 2.44 4.43
N SER A 287 15.38 2.64 5.06
CA SER A 287 15.55 3.71 6.05
C SER A 287 15.84 5.02 5.33
N LEU A 288 15.03 6.04 5.57
CA LEU A 288 15.16 7.36 4.93
C LEU A 288 15.36 8.43 5.99
N HIS A 289 16.21 9.41 5.68
CA HIS A 289 16.35 10.65 6.44
C HIS A 289 15.47 11.74 5.82
N ARG A 290 15.22 12.81 6.59
CA ARG A 290 14.49 13.97 6.09
C ARG A 290 15.22 14.56 4.88
N GLY A 291 14.48 14.80 3.80
CA GLY A 291 14.98 15.33 2.55
C GLY A 291 15.39 14.26 1.53
N ASP A 292 15.53 12.99 1.94
CA ASP A 292 15.84 11.91 1.00
C ASP A 292 14.71 11.76 -0.02
N THR A 293 15.09 11.61 -1.29
CA THR A 293 14.15 11.45 -2.40
C THR A 293 14.15 10.02 -2.93
N VAL A 294 12.96 9.53 -3.29
CA VAL A 294 12.76 8.19 -3.87
C VAL A 294 11.92 8.29 -5.14
N TRP A 295 12.32 7.60 -6.21
CA TRP A 295 11.55 7.58 -7.46
C TRP A 295 11.77 6.30 -8.28
N LEU A 296 10.89 6.03 -9.24
CA LEU A 296 11.14 5.01 -10.25
C LEU A 296 11.81 5.62 -11.48
N TYR A 297 12.84 4.98 -12.02
CA TYR A 297 13.47 5.33 -13.28
C TYR A 297 13.22 4.24 -14.32
N SER A 298 12.62 4.59 -15.46
CA SER A 298 12.54 3.72 -16.64
C SER A 298 13.68 4.02 -17.59
N GLN A 299 14.37 2.99 -18.07
CA GLN A 299 15.47 3.12 -19.03
C GLN A 299 15.05 3.93 -20.27
N GLN A 300 15.85 4.96 -20.61
CA GLN A 300 15.63 5.85 -21.74
C GLN A 300 16.33 5.32 -22.99
N ASP A 301 15.71 4.34 -23.65
CA ASP A 301 16.10 3.79 -24.93
C ASP A 301 14.83 3.23 -25.59
N GLU A 302 14.69 3.36 -26.92
CA GLU A 302 13.48 2.98 -27.65
C GLU A 302 13.10 1.51 -27.51
N ARG A 303 14.03 0.63 -27.10
CA ARG A 303 13.75 -0.79 -26.82
C ARG A 303 12.95 -0.99 -25.54
N TYR A 304 12.90 0.01 -24.65
CA TYR A 304 12.25 -0.09 -23.35
C TYR A 304 10.93 0.66 -23.32
N ALA A 305 9.90 0.06 -22.72
CA ALA A 305 8.63 0.75 -22.50
C ALA A 305 7.86 0.15 -21.33
N VAL A 306 7.31 1.04 -20.50
CA VAL A 306 6.41 0.72 -19.40
C VAL A 306 4.98 0.82 -19.89
N TYR A 307 4.27 -0.30 -19.87
CA TYR A 307 2.87 -0.38 -20.30
C TYR A 307 1.91 0.00 -19.17
N SER A 308 0.93 0.81 -19.53
CA SER A 308 -0.30 0.93 -18.77
C SER A 308 -1.43 1.45 -19.65
N ASN A 309 -2.65 1.27 -19.15
CA ASN A 309 -3.90 1.78 -19.73
C ASN A 309 -4.92 1.93 -18.58
N GLN A 310 -6.22 2.02 -18.89
CA GLN A 310 -7.30 2.08 -17.90
C GLN A 310 -7.36 0.91 -16.90
N GLY A 311 -6.66 -0.19 -17.19
CA GLY A 311 -6.47 -1.32 -16.28
C GLY A 311 -5.42 -1.11 -15.18
N ARG A 312 -4.67 0.00 -15.21
CA ARG A 312 -3.58 0.33 -14.26
C ARG A 312 -2.59 -0.81 -14.06
N TYR A 313 -1.81 -1.08 -15.11
CA TYR A 313 -0.79 -2.14 -15.09
C TYR A 313 0.47 -1.72 -14.34
N THR A 314 0.72 -0.43 -14.25
CA THR A 314 1.89 0.13 -13.57
C THR A 314 1.46 0.96 -12.37
N THR A 315 1.93 0.56 -11.19
CA THR A 315 1.60 1.17 -9.88
C THR A 315 2.89 1.41 -9.08
N PHE A 316 2.88 2.43 -8.23
CA PHE A 316 3.94 2.69 -7.26
C PHE A 316 3.32 3.19 -5.97
N SER A 317 3.62 2.53 -4.86
CA SER A 317 3.11 2.87 -3.53
C SER A 317 4.25 2.89 -2.52
N GLY A 318 4.13 3.75 -1.51
CA GLY A 318 5.02 3.73 -0.36
C GLY A 318 4.40 4.37 0.87
N PHE A 319 4.84 3.95 2.05
CA PHE A 319 4.35 4.50 3.32
C PHE A 319 5.35 4.33 4.47
N LEU A 320 5.26 5.21 5.45
CA LEU A 320 6.04 5.17 6.69
C LEU A 320 5.54 4.02 7.58
N VAL A 321 6.44 3.10 7.92
CA VAL A 321 6.16 1.95 8.80
C VAL A 321 6.51 2.31 10.24
N TYR A 322 7.72 2.81 10.45
CA TYR A 322 8.21 3.19 11.78
C TYR A 322 8.91 4.55 11.70
N PRO A 323 8.37 5.61 12.33
CA PRO A 323 9.10 6.86 12.48
C PRO A 323 10.33 6.63 13.36
N GLU A 324 11.43 7.31 13.03
CA GLU A 324 12.56 7.44 13.94
C GLU A 324 12.13 8.30 15.12
N ALA A 325 12.51 7.90 16.34
CA ALA A 325 12.22 8.70 17.53
C ALA A 325 13.02 10.00 17.47
N GLU A 326 12.35 11.16 17.57
CA GLU A 326 13.08 12.40 17.78
C GLU A 326 13.87 12.29 19.10
N PRO A 327 15.18 12.57 19.11
CA PRO A 327 15.92 12.62 20.35
C PRO A 327 15.31 13.73 21.21
N LEU A 328 14.90 13.38 22.43
CA LEU A 328 14.55 14.36 23.46
C LEU A 328 15.79 15.22 23.69
N THR A 329 15.86 16.41 23.11
CA THR A 329 16.84 17.40 23.52
C THR A 329 16.57 17.71 24.99
N PRO A 330 17.51 17.45 25.91
CA PRO A 330 17.35 17.91 27.28
C PRO A 330 17.24 19.44 27.23
N PRO A 331 16.37 20.05 28.05
CA PRO A 331 16.30 21.50 28.14
C PRO A 331 17.70 22.02 28.46
N THR A 332 18.21 22.91 27.62
CA THR A 332 19.45 23.63 27.84
C THR A 332 19.34 24.34 29.19
N GLU A 333 20.20 23.97 30.15
CA GLU A 333 20.48 24.78 31.34
C GLU A 333 21.19 26.07 30.89
N GLN A 334 20.41 27.01 30.36
CA GLN A 334 20.84 28.39 30.14
C GLN A 334 19.72 29.32 30.61
N ASP A 335 19.32 29.17 31.88
CA ASP A 335 18.71 30.30 32.61
C ASP A 335 18.83 30.10 34.13
N ARG A 336 20.07 30.09 34.65
CA ARG A 336 20.36 30.22 36.09
C ARG A 336 21.61 31.07 36.32
N THR A 337 21.62 32.25 35.73
CA THR A 337 22.43 33.37 36.26
C THR A 337 21.69 34.64 35.90
N HIS A 338 20.79 35.07 36.79
CA HIS A 338 20.51 36.47 37.13
C HIS A 338 19.33 36.49 38.11
N LEU A 339 19.65 36.38 39.40
CA LEU A 339 19.02 37.12 40.51
C LEU A 339 19.88 36.95 41.76
#